data_AF-A0A2A7AMA3-F1
#
_entry.id   AF-A0A2A7AMA3-F1
#
_cell.length_a   1.000
_cell.length_b   1.000
_cell.length_c   1.000
_cell.angle_alpha   90.00
_cell.angle_beta   90.00
_cell.angle_gamma   90.00
#
_symmetry.space_group_name_H-M   'P 1'
#
loop_
_entity.id
_entity.type
_entity.pdbx_description
1 polymer ?
#
loop_
_entity_poly.entity_id
_entity_poly.type
_entity_poly.pdbx_seq_one_letter_code
_entity_poly.pdbx_strand_id
1 'polypeptide(L)' 'MKKENYLYQCKILPNGRLYAGAWTHKKIVPKNLPDDEVVFEEFPECRNGGEDYVWDGQTLTYAPLPEPEKEEDDAADQN' A
#
# COMPACT_ATOMS: atom_id res chain seq x y z
N MET A 1 5.76 -7.64 4.50
CA MET A 1 4.92 -8.82 4.79
C MET A 1 4.68 -9.58 3.50
N LYS A 2 4.77 -10.91 3.51
CA LYS A 2 4.52 -11.79 2.36
C LYS A 2 3.28 -12.61 2.61
N LYS A 3 2.41 -12.74 1.60
CA LYS A 3 1.26 -13.65 1.66
C LYS A 3 1.38 -14.68 0.53
N GLU A 4 1.49 -15.95 0.91
CA GLU A 4 1.53 -17.04 -0.06
C GLU A 4 0.27 -17.06 -0.93
N ASN A 5 0.44 -17.13 -2.24
CA ASN A 5 -0.63 -17.05 -3.24
C ASN A 5 -1.35 -15.69 -3.38
N TYR A 6 -0.87 -14.64 -2.71
CA TYR A 6 -1.37 -13.27 -2.91
C TYR A 6 -0.28 -12.37 -3.47
N LEU A 7 -0.72 -11.31 -4.16
CA LEU A 7 0.08 -10.19 -4.62
C LEU A 7 -0.57 -8.93 -4.08
N TYR A 8 0.25 -8.00 -3.62
CA TYR A 8 -0.22 -6.69 -3.24
C TYR A 8 -0.34 -5.84 -4.50
N GLN A 9 -1.57 -5.64 -4.96
CA GLN A 9 -1.90 -4.84 -6.13
C GLN A 9 -2.21 -3.42 -5.67
N CYS A 10 -1.54 -2.44 -6.26
CA CYS A 10 -1.77 -1.03 -5.99
C CYS A 10 -1.65 -0.24 -7.28
N LYS A 11 -2.31 0.91 -7.30
CA LYS A 11 -2.17 1.86 -8.40
C LYS A 11 -1.01 2.79 -8.11
N ILE A 12 -0.29 3.18 -9.16
CA ILE A 12 0.78 4.16 -9.10
C ILE A 12 0.29 5.44 -9.77
N LEU A 13 0.47 6.57 -9.09
CA LEU A 13 0.26 7.89 -9.66
C LEU A 13 1.48 8.30 -10.51
N PRO A 14 1.34 9.26 -11.44
CA PRO A 14 2.46 9.77 -12.24
C PRO A 14 3.63 10.35 -11.43
N ASN A 15 3.39 10.69 -10.16
CA ASN A 15 4.42 11.14 -9.20
C ASN A 15 5.11 9.98 -8.46
N GLY A 16 4.84 8.73 -8.84
CA GLY A 16 5.33 7.51 -8.20
C GLY A 16 4.53 7.08 -6.97
N ARG A 17 3.64 7.90 -6.41
CA ARG A 17 2.94 7.57 -5.16
C ARG A 17 1.95 6.43 -5.38
N LEU A 18 1.99 5.44 -4.51
CA LEU A 18 1.06 4.32 -4.53
C LEU A 18 -0.27 4.74 -3.90
N TYR A 19 -1.37 4.15 -4.36
CA TYR A 19 -2.69 4.34 -3.77
C TYR A 19 -3.59 3.13 -4.05
N ALA A 20 -4.69 3.04 -3.30
CA ALA A 20 -5.70 1.99 -3.46
C ALA A 20 -5.14 0.55 -3.44
N GLY A 21 -4.15 0.30 -2.58
CA GLY A 21 -3.46 -0.99 -2.46
C GLY A 21 -4.24 -2.06 -1.71
N ALA A 22 -4.34 -3.24 -2.30
CA ALA A 22 -5.05 -4.40 -1.77
C ALA A 22 -4.32 -5.72 -2.05
N TRP A 23 -4.53 -6.70 -1.18
CA TRP A 23 -4.02 -8.06 -1.39
C TRP A 23 -4.95 -8.84 -2.31
N THR A 24 -4.50 -9.11 -3.53
CA THR A 24 -5.25 -9.83 -4.56
C THR A 24 -4.65 -11.22 -4.77
N HIS A 25 -5.48 -12.24 -4.91
CA HIS A 25 -5.00 -13.62 -5.09
C HIS A 25 -4.35 -13.80 -6.48
N LYS A 26 -3.17 -14.43 -6.56
CA LYS A 26 -2.39 -14.63 -7.81
C LYS A 26 -3.20 -15.21 -8.98
N LYS A 27 -4.22 -16.03 -8.69
CA LYS A 27 -5.12 -16.63 -9.69
C LYS A 27 -6.10 -15.66 -10.35
N ILE A 28 -6.47 -14.57 -9.67
CA ILE A 28 -7.43 -13.58 -10.19
C ILE A 28 -6.75 -12.31 -10.70
N VAL A 29 -5.45 -12.12 -10.37
CA VAL A 29 -4.67 -11.02 -10.92
C VAL A 29 -4.60 -11.18 -12.44
N PRO A 30 -5.04 -10.18 -13.21
CA PRO A 30 -4.96 -10.24 -14.67
C PRO A 30 -3.50 -10.33 -15.11
N LYS A 31 -3.23 -11.13 -16.16
CA LYS A 31 -1.87 -11.26 -16.72
C LYS A 31 -1.33 -9.95 -17.28
N ASN A 32 -2.22 -9.09 -17.76
CA ASN A 32 -1.91 -7.76 -18.24
C ASN A 32 -2.45 -6.76 -17.22
N LEU A 33 -1.55 -6.20 -16.43
CA LEU A 33 -1.86 -5.04 -15.59
C LEU A 33 -1.71 -3.78 -16.45
N PRO A 34 -2.54 -2.75 -16.26
CA PRO A 34 -2.29 -1.45 -16.87
C PRO A 34 -0.98 -0.85 -16.34
N ASP A 35 -0.38 0.06 -17.11
CA ASP A 35 0.89 0.72 -16.75
C ASP A 35 0.79 1.50 -15.42
N ASP A 36 -0.40 1.95 -15.05
CA ASP A 36 -0.70 2.63 -13.78
C ASP A 36 -0.96 1.65 -12.61
N GLU A 37 -0.76 0.35 -12.78
CA GLU A 37 -0.88 -0.66 -11.73
C GLU A 37 0.40 -1.45 -11.53
N VAL A 38 0.75 -1.65 -10.26
CA VAL A 38 1.92 -2.41 -9.85
C VAL A 38 1.50 -3.52 -8.90
N VAL A 39 2.19 -4.65 -8.98
CA VAL A 39 1.99 -5.78 -8.08
C VAL A 39 3.29 -6.12 -7.37
N PHE A 40 3.19 -6.30 -6.05
CA PHE A 40 4.31 -6.70 -5.21
C PHE A 40 4.05 -8.09 -4.63
N GLU A 41 5.07 -8.95 -4.63
CA GLU A 41 5.00 -10.24 -3.93
C GLU A 41 5.11 -10.06 -2.41
N GLU A 42 5.84 -9.04 -1.99
CA GLU A 42 6.08 -8.69 -0.61
C GLU A 42 5.87 -7.19 -0.47
N PHE A 43 4.96 -6.78 0.42
CA PHE A 43 4.67 -5.38 0.68
C PHE A 43 4.70 -5.13 2.19
N PRO A 44 5.31 -4.03 2.67
CA PRO A 44 5.31 -3.69 4.08
C PRO A 44 3.87 -3.53 4.61
N GLU A 45 3.67 -3.76 5.90
CA GLU A 45 2.34 -3.57 6.48
C GLU A 45 2.01 -2.07 6.42
N CYS A 46 0.90 -1.75 5.74
CA CYS A 46 0.51 -0.38 5.46
C CYS A 46 -1.00 -0.28 5.72
N ARG A 47 -1.41 0.71 6.52
CA ARG A 47 -2.82 0.90 6.87
C ARG A 47 -3.62 1.60 5.77
N ASN A 48 -2.96 2.40 4.93
CA ASN A 48 -3.59 3.30 3.98
C ASN A 48 -3.40 2.88 2.52
N GLY A 49 -3.46 1.58 2.22
CA GLY A 49 -3.41 1.11 0.82
C GLY A 49 -2.12 1.49 0.07
N GLY A 50 -1.01 1.69 0.77
CA GLY A 50 0.28 2.06 0.17
C GLY A 50 0.51 3.55 -0.02
N GLU A 51 -0.41 4.44 0.38
CA GLU A 51 -0.28 5.89 0.21
C GLU A 51 1.00 6.48 0.83
N ASP A 52 1.57 5.80 1.82
CA ASP A 52 2.83 6.19 2.45
C ASP A 52 4.08 5.80 1.67
N TYR A 53 3.93 5.19 0.50
CA TYR A 53 5.03 4.67 -0.30
C TYR A 53 5.01 5.26 -1.72
N VAL A 54 6.20 5.53 -2.23
CA VAL A 54 6.45 6.01 -3.59
C VAL A 54 7.26 4.94 -4.30
N TRP A 55 6.80 4.52 -5.47
CA TRP A 55 7.44 3.56 -6.34
C TRP A 55 7.96 4.25 -7.59
N ASP A 56 9.28 4.21 -7.79
CA ASP A 56 9.94 4.83 -8.96
C ASP A 56 10.15 3.82 -10.12
N GLY A 57 9.44 2.69 -10.13
CA GLY A 57 9.65 1.61 -11.10
C GLY A 57 10.77 0.63 -10.73
N GLN A 58 11.65 1.01 -9.82
CA GLN A 58 12.78 0.19 -9.36
C GLN A 58 12.86 0.07 -7.84
N THR A 59 12.45 1.09 -7.09
CA THR A 59 12.62 1.15 -5.63
C THR A 59 11.36 1.67 -4.97
N LEU A 60 10.98 1.02 -3.86
CA LEU A 60 9.87 1.41 -3.01
C LEU A 60 10.41 2.29 -1.88
N THR A 61 10.19 3.59 -1.99
CA THR A 61 10.60 4.59 -1.02
C THR A 61 9.46 4.83 -0.04
N TYR A 62 9.74 4.74 1.26
CA TYR A 62 8.78 5.14 2.28
C TYR A 62 8.75 6.67 2.41
N ALA A 63 7.63 7.28 2.03
CA ALA A 63 7.37 8.71 2.04
C ALA A 63 5.93 8.98 2.56
N PRO A 64 5.71 8.75 3.87
CA PRO A 64 4.40 8.94 4.49
C PRO A 64 3.89 10.35 4.27
N LEU A 65 2.59 10.48 4.01
CA LEU A 65 1.96 11.80 4.15
C LEU A 65 1.99 12.17 5.64
N PRO A 66 2.05 13.46 5.99
CA PRO A 66 1.82 13.86 7.37
C PRO A 66 0.50 13.22 7.80
N GLU A 67 0.55 12.30 8.78
CA GLU A 67 -0.66 11.71 9.34
C GLU A 67 -1.55 12.90 9.72
N PRO A 68 -2.84 12.93 9.34
CA PRO A 68 -3.75 13.80 10.08
C PRO A 68 -3.55 13.39 11.54
N GLU A 69 -3.13 14.33 12.38
CA GLU A 69 -2.95 14.10 13.82
C GLU A 69 -4.11 13.23 14.26
N LYS A 70 -3.83 11.97 14.56
CA LYS A 70 -4.80 11.17 15.29
C LYS A 70 -4.93 11.96 16.58
N GLU A 71 -6.04 12.65 16.77
CA GLU A 71 -6.51 12.96 18.11
C GLU A 71 -6.36 11.64 18.86
N GLU A 72 -5.37 11.61 19.75
CA GLU A 72 -5.20 10.58 20.75
C GLU A 72 -6.56 10.51 21.45
N ASP A 73 -7.38 9.53 21.06
CA ASP A 73 -8.46 9.05 21.92
C ASP A 73 -7.75 8.28 23.04
N ASP A 74 -7.11 9.06 23.91
CA ASP A 74 -6.67 8.68 25.24
C ASP A 74 -7.94 8.55 26.09
N ALA A 75 -8.80 7.59 25.73
CA ALA A 75 -9.76 7.04 26.66
C ALA A 75 -9.03 6.01 27.53
N ALA A 76 -8.06 6.51 28.28
CA ALA A 76 -7.62 5.88 29.50
C ALA A 76 -8.86 5.77 30.42
N ASP A 77 -9.26 4.52 30.65
CA ASP A 77 -9.93 4.05 31.85
C ASP A 77 -9.64 4.94 33.07
N GLN A 78 -10.65 5.65 33.62
CA GLN A 78 -10.85 5.91 35.06
C GLN A 78 -12.29 6.41 35.34
N ASN A 79 -13.15 5.51 35.87
CA ASN A 79 -13.82 5.61 37.18
C ASN A 79 -15.14 4.82 37.28
#